data_AF-A0A0M8MJN6-F1
#
_entry.id   AF-A0A0M8MJN6-F1
#
_cell.length_a   1.000
_cell.length_b   1.000
_cell.length_c   1.000
_cell.angle_alpha   90.00
_cell.angle_beta   90.00
_cell.angle_gamma   90.00
#
_symmetry.space_group_name_H-M   'P 1'
#
loop_
_entity.id
_entity.type
_entity.pdbx_description
1 polymer ?
#
loop_
_entity_poly.entity_id
_entity_poly.type
_entity_poly.pdbx_seq_one_letter_code
_entity_poly.pdbx_strand_id
1 'polypeptide(L)'
;MKKQHFLFGIAIIILIAVLADLYLWFVAAGNSPDDFEYARAQYLYNYPESLRNARWLTAFSILLLTASGFIFLNLRNSNRGLRVAASVMGLVCAVLLIWKIFSLM
;
A
#
# COMPACT_ATOMS: atom_id res chain seq x y z
N MET A 1 -7.75 -25.35 -3.56
CA MET A 1 -6.67 -24.88 -2.66
C MET A 1 -5.57 -24.10 -3.39
N LYS A 2 -4.96 -24.58 -4.49
CA LYS A 2 -3.83 -23.88 -5.18
C LYS A 2 -4.10 -22.42 -5.59
N LYS A 3 -5.29 -22.10 -6.11
CA LYS A 3 -5.65 -20.72 -6.54
C LYS A 3 -5.67 -19.70 -5.39
N GLN A 4 -6.08 -20.12 -4.19
CA GLN A 4 -6.16 -19.23 -3.02
C GLN A 4 -4.77 -18.84 -2.51
N HIS A 5 -3.84 -19.80 -2.50
CA HIS A 5 -2.44 -19.51 -2.15
C HIS A 5 -1.75 -18.59 -3.17
N PHE A 6 -2.07 -18.77 -4.46
CA PHE A 6 -1.56 -17.90 -5.51
C PHE A 6 -2.07 -16.45 -5.37
N LEU A 7 -3.39 -16.27 -5.17
CA LEU A 7 -3.99 -14.95 -4.93
C LEU A 7 -3.46 -14.30 -3.66
N PHE A 8 -3.23 -15.08 -2.60
CA PHE A 8 -2.61 -14.60 -1.37
C PHE A 8 -1.19 -14.08 -1.60
N GLY A 9 -0.38 -14.80 -2.40
CA GLY A 9 0.95 -14.34 -2.81
C GLY A 9 0.91 -13.02 -3.59
N ILE A 10 -0.03 -12.87 -4.53
CA ILE A 10 -0.24 -11.61 -5.25
C ILE A 10 -0.61 -10.47 -4.29
N ALA A 11 -1.54 -10.71 -3.37
CA ALA A 11 -1.95 -9.71 -2.38
C ALA A 11 -0.78 -9.24 -1.49
N ILE A 12 0.11 -10.16 -1.12
CA ILE A 12 1.36 -9.84 -0.40
C ILE A 12 2.26 -8.95 -1.26
N ILE A 13 2.50 -9.29 -2.52
CA ILE A 13 3.35 -8.49 -3.41
C ILE A 13 2.78 -7.07 -3.56
N ILE A 14 1.46 -6.95 -3.71
CA ILE A 14 0.77 -5.66 -3.78
C ILE A 14 0.97 -4.86 -2.49
N LEU A 15 0.81 -5.51 -1.32
CA LEU A 15 1.02 -4.86 -0.03
C LEU A 15 2.47 -4.38 0.12
N ILE A 16 3.45 -5.19 -0.25
CA ILE A 16 4.87 -4.82 -0.23
C ILE A 16 5.14 -3.61 -1.13
N ALA A 17 4.55 -3.56 -2.32
CA ALA A 17 4.70 -2.41 -3.23
C ALA A 17 4.17 -1.11 -2.60
N VAL A 18 3.01 -1.17 -1.92
CA VAL A 18 2.46 0.01 -1.22
C VAL A 18 3.31 0.39 0.00
N LEU A 19 3.87 -0.59 0.71
CA LEU A 19 4.79 -0.32 1.83
C LEU A 19 6.10 0.31 1.35
N ALA A 20 6.63 -0.11 0.20
CA ALA A 20 7.81 0.49 -0.40
C ALA A 20 7.56 1.94 -0.82
N ASP A 21 6.40 2.22 -1.41
CA ASP A 21 5.97 3.59 -1.72
C ASP A 21 5.88 4.46 -0.45
N LEU A 22 5.27 3.94 0.63
CA LEU A 22 5.16 4.66 1.90
C LEU A 22 6.54 4.90 2.52
N TYR A 23 7.45 3.92 2.42
CA TYR A 23 8.83 4.06 2.87
C TYR A 23 9.55 5.19 2.13
N LEU A 24 9.42 5.26 0.79
CA LEU A 24 9.98 6.36 0.00
C LEU A 24 9.44 7.72 0.44
N TRP A 25 8.14 7.81 0.73
CA TRP A 25 7.54 9.02 1.28
C TRP A 25 8.18 9.42 2.63
N PHE A 26 8.32 8.49 3.57
CA PHE A 26 8.94 8.79 4.86
C PHE A 26 10.41 9.20 4.75
N VAL A 27 11.18 8.60 3.84
CA VAL A 27 12.56 9.00 3.59
C VAL A 27 12.62 10.41 3.03
N ALA A 28 11.77 10.75 2.05
CA ALA A 28 11.72 12.10 1.48
C ALA A 28 11.30 13.14 2.52
N ALA A 29 10.27 12.86 3.32
CA ALA A 29 9.82 13.74 4.40
C ALA A 29 10.86 13.90 5.51
N GLY A 30 11.57 12.83 5.88
CA GLY A 30 12.63 12.87 6.89
C GLY A 30 13.85 13.68 6.47
N ASN A 31 14.16 13.70 5.17
CA ASN A 31 15.26 14.49 4.61
C ASN A 31 14.89 15.96 4.37
N SER A 32 13.63 16.34 4.58
CA SER A 32 13.11 17.67 4.26
C SER A 32 12.06 18.12 5.29
N PRO A 33 12.44 18.23 6.57
CA PRO A 33 11.49 18.41 7.68
C PRO A 33 10.77 19.77 7.64
N ASP A 34 11.38 20.79 7.05
CA ASP A 34 10.88 22.17 7.09
C ASP A 34 10.14 22.60 5.81
N ASP A 35 10.17 21.78 4.76
CA ASP A 35 9.56 22.11 3.47
C ASP A 35 8.83 20.91 2.85
N PHE A 36 7.49 20.96 2.97
CA PHE A 36 6.59 19.94 2.44
C PHE A 36 6.65 19.83 0.91
N GLU A 37 6.73 20.96 0.19
CA GLU A 37 6.74 20.94 -1.28
C GLU A 37 8.06 20.38 -1.79
N TYR A 38 9.17 20.68 -1.10
CA TYR A 38 10.47 20.09 -1.41
C TYR A 38 10.48 18.57 -1.12
N ALA A 39 9.94 18.13 0.02
CA ALA A 39 9.79 16.70 0.33
C ALA A 39 8.94 15.97 -0.73
N ARG A 40 7.84 16.60 -1.16
CA ARG A 40 6.95 16.08 -2.21
C ARG A 40 7.66 15.99 -3.56
N ALA A 41 8.42 17.00 -3.96
CA ALA A 41 9.19 16.97 -5.19
C ALA A 41 10.27 15.86 -5.17
N GLN A 42 11.00 15.73 -4.06
CA GLN A 42 11.98 14.66 -3.85
C GLN A 42 11.35 13.27 -3.93
N TYR A 43 10.20 13.06 -3.29
CA TYR A 43 9.44 11.82 -3.40
C TYR A 43 9.05 11.52 -4.84
N LEU A 44 8.42 12.48 -5.53
CA LEU A 44 7.95 12.33 -6.91
C LEU A 44 9.10 12.11 -7.91
N TYR A 45 10.31 12.59 -7.61
CA TYR A 45 11.49 12.38 -8.46
C TYR A 45 11.89 10.90 -8.58
N ASN A 46 11.51 10.05 -7.63
CA ASN A 46 11.73 8.60 -7.69
C ASN A 46 10.83 7.88 -8.71
N TYR A 47 9.83 8.58 -9.25
CA TYR A 47 8.88 8.04 -10.21
C TYR A 47 9.15 8.54 -11.64
N PRO A 48 8.86 7.71 -12.65
CA PRO A 48 8.92 8.15 -14.04
C PRO A 48 7.93 9.29 -14.29
N GLU A 49 8.17 10.10 -15.31
CA GLU A 49 7.38 11.31 -15.59
C GLU A 49 5.87 11.03 -15.73
N SER A 50 5.51 9.87 -16.27
CA SER A 50 4.11 9.42 -16.41
C SER A 50 3.40 9.19 -15.07
N LEU A 51 4.15 8.92 -13.99
CA LEU A 51 3.63 8.64 -12.64
C LEU A 51 3.99 9.75 -11.64
N ARG A 52 4.60 10.86 -12.09
CA ARG A 52 5.05 11.98 -11.25
C ARG A 52 3.91 12.87 -10.76
N ASN A 53 2.84 12.26 -10.25
CA ASN A 53 1.68 12.97 -9.72
C ASN A 53 1.20 12.29 -8.43
N ALA A 54 1.29 13.04 -7.32
CA ALA A 54 0.99 12.54 -5.98
C ALA A 54 -0.46 12.05 -5.83
N ARG A 55 -1.42 12.70 -6.50
CA ARG A 55 -2.83 12.29 -6.46
C ARG A 55 -3.05 10.97 -7.17
N TRP A 56 -2.41 10.78 -8.33
CA TRP A 56 -2.48 9.52 -9.07
C TRP A 56 -1.83 8.38 -8.31
N LEU A 57 -0.64 8.61 -7.71
CA LEU A 57 0.03 7.63 -6.87
C LEU A 57 -0.83 7.23 -5.67
N THR A 58 -1.42 8.21 -4.99
CA THR A 58 -2.30 7.97 -3.83
C THR A 58 -3.55 7.19 -4.22
N ALA A 59 -4.23 7.57 -5.32
CA ALA A 59 -5.38 6.84 -5.82
C ALA A 59 -5.03 5.40 -6.22
N PHE A 60 -3.86 5.20 -6.83
CA PHE A 60 -3.36 3.87 -7.19
C PHE A 60 -3.06 3.02 -5.94
N SER A 61 -2.41 3.59 -4.91
CA SER A 61 -2.20 2.91 -3.63
C SER A 61 -3.53 2.50 -2.96
N ILE A 62 -4.54 3.37 -3.00
CA ILE A 62 -5.88 3.09 -2.46
C ILE A 62 -6.54 1.91 -3.18
N LEU A 63 -6.47 1.88 -4.52
CA LEU A 63 -7.01 0.77 -5.32
C LEU A 63 -6.28 -0.54 -5.01
N LEU A 64 -4.96 -0.50 -4.93
CA LEU A 64 -4.12 -1.65 -4.60
C LEU A 64 -4.39 -2.19 -3.19
N LEU A 65 -4.49 -1.31 -2.19
CA LEU A 65 -4.83 -1.68 -0.81
C LEU A 65 -6.24 -2.27 -0.71
N THR A 66 -7.20 -1.70 -1.44
CA THR A 66 -8.57 -2.21 -1.49
C THR A 66 -8.61 -3.61 -2.10
N ALA A 67 -7.92 -3.82 -3.23
CA ALA A 67 -7.83 -5.11 -3.89
C ALA A 67 -7.14 -6.17 -2.99
N SER A 68 -6.00 -5.80 -2.37
CA SER A 68 -5.27 -6.68 -1.47
C SER A 68 -6.07 -7.01 -0.21
N GLY A 69 -6.68 -6.01 0.43
CA GLY A 69 -7.56 -6.19 1.58
C GLY A 69 -8.79 -7.06 1.27
N PHE A 70 -9.42 -6.86 0.11
CA PHE A 70 -10.54 -7.70 -0.33
C PHE A 70 -10.12 -9.17 -0.51
N ILE A 71 -8.94 -9.43 -1.08
CA ILE A 71 -8.41 -10.79 -1.22
C ILE A 71 -8.15 -11.40 0.16
N PHE A 72 -7.51 -10.67 1.08
CA PHE A 72 -7.22 -11.14 2.43
C PHE A 72 -8.49 -11.46 3.23
N LEU A 73 -9.52 -10.62 3.16
CA LEU A 73 -10.78 -10.82 3.88
C LEU A 73 -11.64 -11.96 3.30
N ASN A 74 -11.49 -12.27 2.01
CA ASN A 74 -12.25 -13.34 1.34
C ASN A 74 -11.62 -14.73 1.45
N LEU A 75 -10.49 -14.89 2.15
CA LEU A 75 -9.90 -16.19 2.47
C LEU A 75 -10.67 -16.92 3.59
N ARG A 76 -11.96 -17.16 3.35
CA ARG A 76 -12.87 -17.84 4.30
C ARG A 76 -12.63 -19.34 4.42
N ASN A 77 -12.15 -20.02 3.37
CA ASN A 77 -11.99 -21.49 3.36
C ASN A 77 -10.55 -22.00 3.55
N SER A 78 -9.61 -21.16 3.99
CA SER A 78 -8.23 -21.58 4.25
C SER A 78 -8.00 -22.06 5.69
N ASN A 79 -6.90 -22.81 5.87
CA ASN A 79 -6.40 -23.29 7.16
C ASN A 79 -6.38 -22.19 8.22
N ARG A 80 -6.61 -22.57 9.49
CA ARG A 80 -6.74 -21.65 10.63
C ARG A 80 -5.60 -20.63 10.72
N GLY A 81 -4.36 -21.04 10.51
CA GLY A 81 -3.19 -20.14 10.52
C GLY A 81 -3.20 -19.11 9.38
N LEU A 82 -3.55 -19.52 8.17
CA LEU A 82 -3.59 -18.64 7.00
C LEU A 82 -4.75 -17.64 7.10
N ARG A 83 -5.86 -18.03 7.74
CA ARG A 83 -6.97 -17.13 8.06
C ARG A 83 -6.54 -16.04 9.03
N VAL A 84 -5.82 -16.38 10.11
CA VAL A 84 -5.32 -15.39 11.07
C VAL A 84 -4.34 -14.43 10.40
N ALA A 85 -3.38 -14.93 9.63
CA ALA A 85 -2.43 -14.10 8.89
C ALA A 85 -3.14 -13.15 7.91
N ALA A 86 -4.14 -13.65 7.16
CA ALA A 86 -4.94 -12.84 6.25
C ALA A 86 -5.75 -11.77 6.99
N SER A 87 -6.37 -12.08 8.14
CA SER A 87 -7.08 -11.08 8.94
C SER A 87 -6.17 -9.96 9.44
N VAL A 88 -4.96 -10.31 9.92
CA VAL A 88 -3.97 -9.31 10.37
C VAL A 88 -3.53 -8.44 9.20
N MET A 89 -3.18 -9.04 8.05
CA MET A 89 -2.79 -8.28 6.86
C MET A 89 -3.92 -7.41 6.29
N GLY A 90 -5.17 -7.90 6.34
CA GLY A 90 -6.35 -7.12 5.96
C GLY A 90 -6.57 -5.90 6.87
N LEU A 91 -6.34 -6.05 8.18
CA LEU A 91 -6.39 -4.94 9.12
C LEU A 91 -5.28 -3.91 8.84
N VAL A 92 -4.05 -4.36 8.56
CA VAL A 92 -2.97 -3.48 8.12
C VAL A 92 -3.36 -2.71 6.84
N CYS A 93 -3.95 -3.38 5.86
CA CYS A 93 -4.44 -2.72 4.65
C CYS A 93 -5.50 -1.65 4.96
N ALA A 94 -6.43 -1.92 5.87
CA ALA A 94 -7.46 -0.96 6.28
C ALA A 94 -6.86 0.27 6.97
N VAL A 95 -5.90 0.08 7.88
CA VAL A 95 -5.19 1.18 8.55
C VAL A 95 -4.42 2.04 7.53
N LEU A 96 -3.70 1.39 6.60
CA LEU A 96 -2.98 2.10 5.53
C LEU A 96 -3.92 2.83 4.57
N LEU A 97 -5.10 2.28 4.30
CA LEU A 97 -6.14 2.93 3.50
C LEU A 97 -6.63 4.21 4.15
N ILE A 98 -6.98 4.12 5.44
CA ILE A 98 -7.39 5.27 6.25
C ILE A 98 -6.28 6.32 6.23
N TRP A 99 -5.04 5.90 6.46
CA TRP A 99 -3.88 6.79 6.39
C TRP A 99 -3.75 7.48 5.03
N LYS A 100 -3.80 6.74 3.92
CA LYS A 100 -3.68 7.32 2.56
C LYS A 100 -4.84 8.26 2.22
N ILE A 101 -6.05 8.01 2.73
CA ILE A 101 -7.20 8.90 2.55
C ILE A 101 -6.99 10.22 3.31
N PHE A 102 -6.50 10.18 4.56
CA PHE A 102 -6.24 11.41 5.34
C PHE A 102 -4.98 12.14 4.92
N SER A 103 -3.96 11.39 4.50
CA SER A 103 -2.69 11.93 4.05
C SER A 103 -2.79 12.63 2.70
N LEU A 104 -3.91 12.48 1.97
CA LEU A 104 -4.19 12.96 0.61
C LEU A 104 -3.22 14.06 0.13
N MET A 105 -2.07 13.61 -0.38
CA MET A 105 -0.98 14.46 -0.91
C MET A 105 -1.22 14.82 -2.37
#